data_AF-A0A505D4N8-F1
#
_entry.id   AF-A0A505D4N8-F1
#
_cell.length_a   1.000
_cell.length_b   1.000
_cell.length_c   1.000
_cell.angle_alpha   90.00
_cell.angle_beta   90.00
_cell.angle_gamma   90.00
#
_symmetry.space_group_name_H-M   'P 1'
#
loop_
_entity.id
_entity.type
_entity.pdbx_description
1 polymer ?
#
loop_
_entity_poly.entity_id
_entity_poly.type
_entity_poly.pdbx_seq_one_letter_code
_entity_poly.pdbx_strand_id
1 'polypeptide(L)'
;MSSVTVLEKAQELQNIARSISEGQKQRDDQERVLRRIDEVRTALRAALVQRQIAVLLRERTGQALDVPGFDAARSKLESKSRGGLPGDRAFVDSKRALEAFTSELSASIKQLWKAWATAGIQEVSPARFATLGPDERLEATELYESMKANASRTKVDSASIVTFCSHRNTLLRLLENAPDDAPEELLELINRLDAGGVTLRDLTDANIALLRKYDQDSWFTVTRKAD
;
A
#
# COMPACT_ATOMS: atom_id res chain seq x y z
N MET A 1 -45.00 1.01 68.04
CA MET A 1 -43.85 1.32 67.16
C MET A 1 -42.87 0.17 67.31
N SER A 2 -42.84 -0.77 66.37
CA SER A 2 -41.98 -1.95 66.47
C SER A 2 -40.54 -1.56 66.22
N SER A 3 -39.71 -1.75 67.24
CA SER A 3 -38.28 -1.51 67.22
C SER A 3 -37.63 -2.46 66.23
N VAL A 4 -37.30 -1.97 65.03
CA VAL A 4 -36.50 -2.73 64.05
C VAL A 4 -35.22 -3.18 64.77
N THR A 5 -35.07 -4.49 64.89
CA THR A 5 -33.96 -5.08 65.63
C THR A 5 -32.65 -4.82 64.89
N VAL A 6 -31.54 -4.74 65.63
CA VAL A 6 -30.19 -4.56 65.04
C VAL A 6 -29.89 -5.64 63.99
N LEU A 7 -30.46 -6.83 64.15
CA LEU A 7 -30.36 -7.95 63.21
C LEU A 7 -31.09 -7.67 61.88
N GLU A 8 -32.30 -7.11 61.92
CA GLU A 8 -33.06 -6.75 60.71
C GLU A 8 -32.34 -5.65 59.92
N LYS A 9 -31.79 -4.63 60.61
CA LYS A 9 -30.95 -3.61 59.95
C LYS A 9 -29.67 -4.18 59.37
N ALA A 10 -29.04 -5.14 60.03
CA ALA A 10 -27.85 -5.82 59.52
C ALA A 10 -28.16 -6.65 58.26
N GLN A 11 -29.32 -7.31 58.22
CA GLN A 11 -29.79 -8.07 57.04
C GLN A 11 -30.13 -7.15 55.86
N GLU A 12 -30.78 -6.01 56.11
CA GLU A 12 -31.04 -5.00 55.07
C GLU A 12 -29.75 -4.45 54.47
N LEU A 13 -28.77 -4.08 55.31
CA LEU A 13 -27.46 -3.61 54.85
C LEU A 13 -26.70 -4.69 54.06
N GLN A 14 -26.79 -5.96 54.46
CA GLN A 14 -26.17 -7.07 53.74
C GLN A 14 -26.81 -7.27 52.36
N ASN A 15 -28.13 -7.15 52.25
CA ASN A 15 -28.84 -7.27 50.98
C ASN A 15 -28.54 -6.08 50.05
N ILE A 16 -28.46 -4.86 50.60
CA ILE A 16 -28.04 -3.66 49.86
C ILE A 16 -26.59 -3.83 49.36
N ALA A 17 -25.67 -4.30 50.21
CA ALA A 17 -24.29 -4.55 49.83
C ALA A 17 -24.15 -5.61 48.74
N ARG A 18 -24.93 -6.71 48.79
CA ARG A 18 -24.97 -7.71 47.70
C ARG A 18 -25.49 -7.11 46.41
N SER A 19 -26.60 -6.37 46.45
CA SER A 19 -27.17 -5.71 45.26
C SER A 19 -26.19 -4.73 44.62
N ILE A 20 -25.48 -3.93 45.43
CA ILE A 20 -24.43 -3.02 44.93
C ILE A 20 -23.27 -3.81 44.30
N SER A 21 -22.82 -4.89 44.94
CA SER A 21 -21.74 -5.74 44.43
C SER A 21 -22.12 -6.45 43.13
N GLU A 22 -23.34 -6.95 43.02
CA GLU A 22 -23.89 -7.55 41.80
C GLU A 22 -24.02 -6.50 40.68
N GLY A 23 -24.50 -5.30 41.00
CA GLY A 23 -24.58 -4.19 40.06
C GLY A 23 -23.21 -3.71 39.57
N GLN A 24 -22.20 -3.66 40.44
CA GLN A 24 -20.81 -3.37 40.05
C GLN A 24 -20.25 -4.47 39.16
N LYS A 25 -20.42 -5.74 39.53
CA LYS A 25 -19.96 -6.88 38.73
C LYS A 25 -20.59 -6.90 37.34
N GLN A 26 -21.88 -6.58 37.23
CA GLN A 26 -22.57 -6.46 35.94
C GLN A 26 -22.00 -5.33 35.07
N ARG A 27 -21.65 -4.18 35.65
CA ARG A 27 -21.03 -3.07 34.92
C ARG A 27 -19.61 -3.43 34.47
N ASP A 28 -18.80 -4.00 35.35
CA ASP A 28 -17.44 -4.45 35.02
C ASP A 28 -17.45 -5.51 33.90
N ASP A 29 -18.40 -6.45 33.96
CA ASP A 29 -18.59 -7.46 32.92
C ASP A 29 -19.03 -6.81 31.59
N GLN A 30 -19.93 -5.82 31.62
CA GLN A 30 -20.36 -5.07 30.43
C GLN A 30 -19.20 -4.28 29.79
N GLU A 31 -18.45 -3.52 30.59
CA GLU A 31 -17.29 -2.76 30.10
C GLU A 31 -16.23 -3.67 29.50
N ARG A 32 -15.93 -4.80 30.16
CA ARG A 32 -15.01 -5.81 29.64
C ARG A 32 -15.47 -6.33 28.27
N VAL A 33 -16.75 -6.69 28.14
CA VAL A 33 -17.31 -7.19 26.88
C VAL A 33 -17.20 -6.15 25.76
N LEU A 34 -17.59 -4.89 26.03
CA LEU A 34 -17.52 -3.82 25.04
C LEU A 34 -16.08 -3.62 24.56
N ARG A 35 -15.13 -3.58 25.48
CA ARG A 35 -13.70 -3.50 25.14
C ARG A 35 -13.26 -4.67 24.25
N ARG A 36 -13.67 -5.91 24.57
CA ARG A 36 -13.32 -7.09 23.76
C ARG A 36 -13.94 -7.07 22.36
N ILE A 37 -15.18 -6.59 22.26
CA ILE A 37 -15.84 -6.39 20.97
C ILE A 37 -15.05 -5.38 20.13
N ASP A 38 -14.61 -4.27 20.71
CA ASP A 38 -13.86 -3.24 19.98
C ASP A 38 -12.47 -3.72 19.55
N GLU A 39 -11.79 -4.51 20.39
CA GLU A 39 -10.53 -5.17 20.04
C GLU A 39 -10.69 -6.10 18.82
N VAL A 40 -11.72 -6.96 18.81
CA VAL A 40 -11.98 -7.87 17.68
C VAL A 40 -12.46 -7.11 16.44
N ARG A 41 -13.29 -6.08 16.58
CA ARG A 41 -13.71 -5.22 15.46
C ARG A 41 -12.53 -4.54 14.79
N THR A 42 -11.56 -4.08 15.59
CA THR A 42 -10.33 -3.45 15.08
C THR A 42 -9.51 -4.46 14.27
N ALA A 43 -9.29 -5.66 14.81
CA ALA A 43 -8.59 -6.72 14.10
C ALA A 43 -9.32 -7.15 12.81
N LEU A 44 -10.65 -7.23 12.84
CA LEU A 44 -11.46 -7.57 11.66
C LEU A 44 -11.36 -6.50 10.58
N ARG A 45 -11.43 -5.21 10.94
CA ARG A 45 -11.24 -4.10 9.98
C ARG A 45 -9.87 -4.16 9.33
N ALA A 46 -8.81 -4.43 10.09
CA ALA A 46 -7.46 -4.58 9.55
C ALA A 46 -7.37 -5.74 8.54
N ALA A 47 -7.96 -6.90 8.86
CA ALA A 47 -8.01 -8.05 7.96
C ALA A 47 -8.81 -7.76 6.67
N LEU A 48 -9.94 -7.04 6.77
CA LEU A 48 -10.74 -6.62 5.62
C LEU A 48 -9.97 -5.68 4.69
N VAL A 49 -9.21 -4.74 5.25
CA VAL A 49 -8.34 -3.84 4.46
C VAL A 49 -7.29 -4.65 3.70
N GLN A 50 -6.62 -5.61 4.34
CA GLN A 50 -5.64 -6.46 3.63
C GLN A 50 -6.30 -7.30 2.53
N ARG A 51 -7.50 -7.85 2.77
CA ARG A 51 -8.26 -8.56 1.73
C ARG A 51 -8.59 -7.65 0.54
N GLN A 52 -9.03 -6.42 0.79
CA GLN A 52 -9.31 -5.45 -0.28
C GLN A 52 -8.05 -5.14 -1.10
N ILE A 53 -6.90 -4.98 -0.44
CA ILE A 53 -5.61 -4.78 -1.12
C ILE A 53 -5.26 -6.01 -1.97
N ALA A 54 -5.45 -7.23 -1.47
CA ALA A 54 -5.20 -8.45 -2.24
C ALA A 54 -6.10 -8.57 -3.48
N VAL A 55 -7.39 -8.22 -3.35
CA VAL A 55 -8.34 -8.19 -4.48
C VAL A 55 -7.89 -7.17 -5.52
N LEU A 56 -7.58 -5.94 -5.08
CA LEU A 56 -7.11 -4.87 -5.98
C LEU A 56 -5.80 -5.25 -6.68
N LEU A 57 -4.86 -5.87 -5.95
CA LEU A 57 -3.61 -6.36 -6.53
C LEU A 57 -3.90 -7.35 -7.64
N ARG A 58 -4.79 -8.32 -7.42
CA ARG A 58 -5.21 -9.28 -8.45
C ARG A 58 -5.86 -8.61 -9.65
N GLU A 59 -6.79 -7.68 -9.43
CA GLU A 59 -7.49 -6.96 -10.49
C GLU A 59 -6.53 -6.15 -11.37
N ARG A 60 -5.50 -5.54 -10.78
CA ARG A 60 -4.56 -4.67 -11.49
C ARG A 60 -3.37 -5.39 -12.11
N THR A 61 -2.95 -6.51 -11.54
CA THR A 61 -1.71 -7.20 -11.93
C THR A 61 -1.93 -8.61 -12.46
N GLY A 62 -3.15 -9.16 -12.32
CA GLY A 62 -3.45 -10.57 -12.58
C GLY A 62 -2.89 -11.55 -11.53
N GLN A 63 -2.10 -11.08 -10.56
CA GLN A 63 -1.46 -11.92 -9.55
C GLN A 63 -2.47 -12.38 -8.49
N ALA A 64 -2.71 -13.69 -8.41
CA ALA A 64 -3.62 -14.25 -7.42
C ALA A 64 -2.86 -14.57 -6.11
N LEU A 65 -3.41 -14.10 -5.00
CA LEU A 65 -3.08 -14.61 -3.67
C LEU A 65 -4.21 -15.56 -3.27
N ASP A 66 -3.86 -16.77 -2.88
CA ASP A 66 -4.84 -17.63 -2.24
C ASP A 66 -5.09 -17.11 -0.83
N VAL A 67 -6.38 -16.96 -0.47
CA VAL A 67 -6.80 -16.41 0.83
C VAL A 67 -7.67 -17.39 1.62
N PRO A 68 -7.30 -18.69 1.71
CA PRO A 68 -8.20 -19.71 2.26
C PRO A 68 -8.43 -19.53 3.78
N GLY A 69 -7.52 -18.83 4.48
CA GLY A 69 -7.58 -18.64 5.92
C GLY A 69 -8.62 -17.62 6.42
N PHE A 70 -9.03 -16.64 5.60
CA PHE A 70 -9.90 -15.56 6.04
C PHE A 70 -11.32 -16.04 6.35
N ASP A 71 -11.93 -16.77 5.40
CA ASP A 71 -13.30 -17.22 5.54
C ASP A 71 -13.41 -18.28 6.65
N ALA A 72 -12.39 -19.13 6.82
CA ALA A 72 -12.30 -20.04 7.96
C ALA A 72 -12.24 -19.30 9.31
N ALA A 73 -11.41 -18.26 9.43
CA ALA A 73 -11.31 -17.44 10.65
C ALA A 73 -12.63 -16.69 10.93
N ARG A 74 -13.27 -16.14 9.90
CA ARG A 74 -14.56 -15.45 9.99
C ARG A 74 -15.68 -16.39 10.42
N SER A 75 -15.82 -17.55 9.78
CA SER A 75 -16.82 -18.56 10.13
C SER A 75 -16.62 -19.09 11.54
N LYS A 76 -15.37 -19.24 12.00
CA LYS A 76 -15.07 -19.63 13.38
C LYS A 76 -15.51 -18.56 14.38
N LEU A 77 -15.30 -17.28 14.09
CA LEU A 77 -15.81 -16.17 14.93
C LEU A 77 -17.35 -16.16 14.97
N GLU A 78 -17.98 -16.29 13.81
CA GLU A 78 -19.44 -16.30 13.67
C GLU A 78 -20.07 -17.46 14.45
N SER A 79 -19.52 -18.67 14.35
CA SER A 79 -20.01 -19.84 15.07
C SER A 79 -20.01 -19.66 16.59
N LYS A 80 -19.00 -18.96 17.14
CA LYS A 80 -18.88 -18.71 18.59
C LYS A 80 -19.85 -17.65 19.11
N SER A 81 -20.42 -16.82 18.24
CA SER A 81 -21.41 -15.79 18.61
C SER A 81 -22.86 -16.28 18.63
N ARG A 82 -23.17 -17.43 18.01
CA ARG A 82 -24.55 -17.95 17.89
C ARG A 82 -25.10 -18.59 19.17
N GLY A 83 -24.24 -18.92 20.14
CA GLY A 83 -24.61 -19.63 21.38
C GLY A 83 -24.70 -18.77 22.64
N GLY A 84 -24.66 -17.44 22.53
CA GLY A 84 -24.60 -16.50 23.65
C GLY A 84 -23.28 -15.73 23.71
N LEU A 85 -23.04 -15.04 24.83
CA LEU A 85 -21.85 -14.21 25.01
C LEU A 85 -20.58 -15.07 25.08
N PRO A 86 -19.61 -14.91 24.16
CA PRO A 86 -18.38 -15.70 24.18
C PRO A 86 -17.56 -15.43 25.45
N GLY A 87 -16.89 -16.46 25.98
CA GLY A 87 -15.93 -16.28 27.07
C GLY A 87 -14.70 -15.46 26.63
N ASP A 88 -13.97 -14.87 27.59
CA ASP A 88 -12.81 -13.99 27.32
C ASP A 88 -11.75 -14.66 26.41
N ARG A 89 -11.48 -15.95 26.65
CA ARG A 89 -10.56 -16.76 25.83
C ARG A 89 -10.99 -16.82 24.37
N ALA A 90 -12.30 -16.87 24.09
CA ALA A 90 -12.81 -16.88 22.72
C ALA A 90 -12.57 -15.55 21.99
N PHE A 91 -12.64 -14.42 22.68
CA PHE A 91 -12.28 -13.11 22.12
C PHE A 91 -10.78 -13.02 21.85
N VAL A 92 -9.95 -13.41 22.82
CA VAL A 92 -8.49 -13.39 22.67
C VAL A 92 -8.02 -14.30 21.54
N ASP A 93 -8.53 -15.52 21.45
CA ASP A 93 -8.20 -16.48 20.39
C ASP A 93 -8.61 -15.94 19.02
N SER A 94 -9.80 -15.35 18.91
CA SER A 94 -10.29 -14.77 17.65
C SER A 94 -9.47 -13.56 17.22
N LYS A 95 -9.13 -12.66 18.15
CA LYS A 95 -8.26 -11.52 17.90
C LYS A 95 -6.89 -11.98 17.38
N ARG A 96 -6.25 -12.92 18.08
CA ARG A 96 -4.94 -13.47 17.68
C ARG A 96 -4.99 -14.13 16.31
N ALA A 97 -6.06 -14.87 16.00
CA ALA A 97 -6.23 -15.49 14.69
C ALA A 97 -6.37 -14.45 13.58
N LEU A 98 -7.14 -13.39 13.80
CA LEU A 98 -7.28 -12.27 12.85
C LEU A 98 -5.97 -11.50 12.67
N GLU A 99 -5.23 -11.25 13.75
CA GLU A 99 -3.93 -10.58 13.70
C GLU A 99 -2.90 -11.41 12.94
N ALA A 100 -2.78 -12.71 13.25
CA ALA A 100 -1.88 -13.63 12.55
C ALA A 100 -2.20 -13.70 11.05
N PHE A 101 -3.48 -13.89 10.70
CA PHE A 101 -3.93 -13.87 9.31
C PHE A 101 -3.60 -12.54 8.62
N THR A 102 -3.85 -11.41 9.28
CA THR A 102 -3.57 -10.07 8.73
C THR A 102 -2.07 -9.91 8.46
N SER A 103 -1.22 -10.34 9.39
CA SER A 103 0.23 -10.29 9.23
C SER A 103 0.74 -11.18 8.09
N GLU A 104 0.26 -12.43 8.00
CA GLU A 104 0.61 -13.36 6.93
C GLU A 104 0.17 -12.85 5.56
N LEU A 105 -1.07 -12.36 5.45
CA LEU A 105 -1.58 -11.79 4.21
C LEU A 105 -0.81 -10.53 3.81
N SER A 106 -0.52 -9.65 4.76
CA SER A 106 0.25 -8.42 4.49
C SER A 106 1.67 -8.73 4.00
N ALA A 107 2.34 -9.72 4.61
CA ALA A 107 3.66 -10.18 4.16
C ALA A 107 3.61 -10.76 2.74
N SER A 108 2.59 -11.57 2.45
CA SER A 108 2.39 -12.18 1.13
C SER A 108 2.10 -11.13 0.05
N ILE A 109 1.20 -10.17 0.34
CA ILE A 109 0.93 -9.00 -0.53
C ILE A 109 2.23 -8.25 -0.81
N LYS A 110 3.02 -7.96 0.23
CA LYS A 110 4.26 -7.20 0.09
C LYS A 110 5.28 -7.92 -0.78
N GLN A 111 5.47 -9.22 -0.58
CA GLN A 111 6.41 -10.01 -1.38
C GLN A 111 5.99 -10.05 -2.85
N LEU A 112 4.72 -10.33 -3.11
CA LEU A 112 4.18 -10.41 -4.46
C LEU A 112 4.21 -9.06 -5.17
N TRP A 113 3.80 -8.00 -4.48
CA TRP A 113 3.88 -6.62 -4.98
C TRP A 113 5.31 -6.24 -5.35
N LYS A 114 6.27 -6.50 -4.45
CA LYS A 114 7.67 -6.16 -4.71
C LYS A 114 8.20 -6.87 -5.96
N ALA A 115 7.97 -8.17 -6.07
CA ALA A 115 8.41 -8.95 -7.24
C ALA A 115 7.81 -8.40 -8.54
N TRP A 116 6.49 -8.17 -8.56
CA TRP A 116 5.80 -7.67 -9.74
C TRP A 116 6.20 -6.23 -10.10
N ALA A 117 6.28 -5.33 -9.11
CA ALA A 117 6.66 -3.93 -9.33
C ALA A 117 8.12 -3.81 -9.81
N THR A 118 9.04 -4.64 -9.28
CA THR A 118 10.42 -4.69 -9.78
C THR A 118 10.46 -5.15 -11.24
N ALA A 119 9.73 -6.20 -11.60
CA ALA A 119 9.65 -6.64 -13.00
C ALA A 119 9.09 -5.54 -13.92
N GLY A 120 8.03 -4.85 -13.49
CA GLY A 120 7.43 -3.74 -14.25
C GLY A 120 8.35 -2.52 -14.40
N ILE A 121 9.25 -2.28 -13.44
CA ILE A 121 10.30 -1.23 -13.57
C ILE A 121 11.39 -1.67 -14.54
N GLN A 122 11.78 -2.94 -14.53
CA GLN A 122 12.82 -3.49 -15.41
C GLN A 122 12.37 -3.61 -16.87
N GLU A 123 11.08 -3.76 -17.11
CA GLU A 123 10.49 -3.76 -18.45
C GLU A 123 10.64 -2.40 -19.16
N VAL A 124 10.74 -1.30 -18.39
CA VAL A 124 10.92 0.03 -18.94
C VAL A 124 12.39 0.42 -18.90
N SER A 125 13.02 0.55 -20.08
CA SER A 125 14.38 1.08 -20.21
C SER A 125 14.38 2.61 -20.19
N PRO A 126 15.02 3.28 -19.21
CA PRO A 126 15.13 4.73 -19.19
C PRO A 126 15.88 5.32 -20.40
N ALA A 127 16.72 4.53 -21.08
CA ALA A 127 17.39 4.96 -22.31
C ALA A 127 16.39 5.38 -23.41
N ARG A 128 15.20 4.79 -23.42
CA ARG A 128 14.13 5.14 -24.37
C ARG A 128 13.55 6.53 -24.13
N PHE A 129 13.74 7.13 -22.95
CA PHE A 129 13.25 8.49 -22.68
C PHE A 129 14.02 9.52 -23.52
N ALA A 130 15.24 9.17 -23.95
CA ALA A 130 16.07 10.01 -24.79
C ALA A 130 15.46 10.24 -26.19
N THR A 131 14.54 9.39 -26.64
CA THR A 131 13.88 9.56 -27.95
C THR A 131 12.59 10.39 -27.85
N LEU A 132 12.17 10.76 -26.64
CA LEU A 132 10.99 11.58 -26.41
C LEU A 132 11.32 13.07 -26.52
N GLY A 133 10.31 13.89 -26.80
CA GLY A 133 10.45 15.35 -26.74
C GLY A 133 10.76 15.83 -25.31
N PRO A 134 11.25 17.07 -25.12
CA PRO A 134 11.69 17.56 -23.80
C PRO A 134 10.62 17.44 -22.69
N ASP A 135 9.38 17.84 -22.99
CA ASP A 135 8.26 17.79 -22.02
C ASP A 135 7.87 16.34 -21.68
N GLU A 136 7.76 15.48 -22.70
CA GLU A 136 7.44 14.06 -22.55
C GLU A 136 8.54 13.29 -21.80
N ARG A 137 9.80 13.67 -22.01
CA ARG A 137 10.96 13.10 -21.29
C ARG A 137 10.92 13.45 -19.82
N LEU A 138 10.59 14.71 -19.49
CA LEU A 138 10.40 15.15 -18.11
C LEU A 138 9.27 14.34 -17.46
N GLU A 139 8.11 14.25 -18.11
CA GLU A 139 6.97 13.46 -17.63
C GLU A 139 7.35 11.98 -17.44
N ALA A 140 8.00 11.36 -18.42
CA ALA A 140 8.44 9.97 -18.36
C ALA A 140 9.39 9.72 -17.18
N THR A 141 10.32 10.65 -16.93
CA THR A 141 11.27 10.59 -15.81
C THR A 141 10.54 10.68 -14.46
N GLU A 142 9.61 11.63 -14.32
CA GLU A 142 8.81 11.78 -13.10
C GLU A 142 7.93 10.55 -12.82
N LEU A 143 7.27 10.02 -13.85
CA LEU A 143 6.47 8.80 -13.75
C LEU A 143 7.33 7.60 -13.31
N TYR A 144 8.51 7.44 -13.91
CA TYR A 144 9.44 6.35 -13.59
C TYR A 144 9.98 6.42 -12.17
N GLU A 145 10.41 7.61 -11.71
CA GLU A 145 10.86 7.79 -10.33
C GLU A 145 9.72 7.61 -9.33
N SER A 146 8.51 8.05 -9.66
CA SER A 146 7.32 7.78 -8.85
C SER A 146 6.99 6.29 -8.77
N MET A 147 7.17 5.53 -9.86
CA MET A 147 7.05 4.07 -9.85
C MET A 147 8.07 3.42 -8.90
N LYS A 148 9.36 3.81 -8.98
CA LYS A 148 10.40 3.33 -8.04
C LYS A 148 10.08 3.66 -6.59
N ALA A 149 9.60 4.87 -6.33
CA ALA A 149 9.20 5.29 -4.99
C ALA A 149 8.04 4.43 -4.44
N ASN A 150 7.02 4.13 -5.26
CA ASN A 150 5.90 3.29 -4.85
C ASN A 150 6.30 1.81 -4.68
N ALA A 151 7.21 1.30 -5.50
CA ALA A 151 7.72 -0.07 -5.39
C ALA A 151 8.57 -0.30 -4.13
N SER A 152 9.28 0.74 -3.67
CA SER A 152 10.18 0.65 -2.50
C SER A 152 9.50 0.88 -1.15
N ARG A 153 8.20 1.24 -1.13
CA ARG A 153 7.46 1.48 0.12
C ARG A 153 7.44 0.26 1.04
N THR A 154 7.63 0.51 2.34
CA THR A 154 7.61 -0.53 3.37
C THR A 154 6.24 -1.19 3.52
N LYS A 155 5.17 -0.41 3.29
CA LYS A 155 3.77 -0.83 3.36
C LYS A 155 3.13 -0.70 1.98
N VAL A 156 2.43 -1.75 1.56
CA VAL A 156 1.63 -1.74 0.34
C VAL A 156 0.21 -1.33 0.72
N ASP A 157 -0.31 -0.32 0.04
CA ASP A 157 -1.67 0.16 0.19
C ASP A 157 -2.35 0.37 -1.18
N SER A 158 -3.67 0.49 -1.18
CA SER A 158 -4.45 0.61 -2.42
C SER A 158 -4.02 1.81 -3.28
N ALA A 159 -3.66 2.93 -2.65
CA ALA A 159 -3.22 4.12 -3.36
C ALA A 159 -1.92 3.87 -4.12
N SER A 160 -0.92 3.28 -3.46
CA SER A 160 0.37 2.95 -4.07
C SER A 160 0.24 1.99 -5.25
N ILE A 161 -0.64 0.98 -5.16
CA ILE A 161 -0.91 0.05 -6.27
C ILE A 161 -1.55 0.79 -7.44
N VAL A 162 -2.59 1.60 -7.19
CA VAL A 162 -3.31 2.34 -8.24
C VAL A 162 -2.39 3.33 -8.93
N THR A 163 -1.66 4.14 -8.16
CA THR A 163 -0.72 5.14 -8.68
C THR A 163 0.36 4.47 -9.52
N PHE A 164 1.01 3.42 -9.03
CA PHE A 164 2.03 2.70 -9.79
C PHE A 164 1.47 2.14 -11.10
N CYS A 165 0.31 1.49 -11.08
CA CYS A 165 -0.28 0.91 -12.30
C CYS A 165 -0.67 2.01 -13.31
N SER A 166 -1.20 3.13 -12.81
CA SER A 166 -1.52 4.29 -13.65
C SER A 166 -0.26 4.88 -14.30
N HIS A 167 0.80 5.06 -13.51
CA HIS A 167 2.06 5.61 -14.01
C HIS A 167 2.72 4.67 -15.01
N ARG A 168 2.75 3.36 -14.74
CA ARG A 168 3.23 2.35 -15.69
C ARG A 168 2.46 2.41 -17.01
N ASN A 169 1.14 2.49 -16.96
CA ASN A 169 0.31 2.53 -18.17
C ASN A 169 0.49 3.84 -18.95
N THR A 170 0.65 4.98 -18.28
CA THR A 170 0.97 6.25 -18.97
C THR A 170 2.36 6.21 -19.58
N LEU A 171 3.35 5.71 -18.84
CA LEU A 171 4.73 5.59 -19.31
C LEU A 171 4.83 4.67 -20.53
N LEU A 172 4.15 3.52 -20.51
CA LEU A 172 4.09 2.62 -21.67
C LEU A 172 3.43 3.27 -22.89
N ARG A 173 2.44 4.14 -22.70
CA ARG A 173 1.81 4.91 -23.80
C ARG A 173 2.74 5.97 -24.37
N LEU A 174 3.46 6.70 -23.53
CA LEU A 174 4.49 7.65 -23.99
C LEU A 174 5.56 6.94 -24.82
N LEU A 175 5.90 5.71 -24.43
CA LEU A 175 6.91 4.89 -25.11
C LEU A 175 6.36 4.05 -26.26
N GLU A 176 5.07 4.10 -26.59
CA GLU A 176 4.49 3.18 -27.59
C GLU A 176 5.16 3.32 -28.96
N ASN A 177 5.56 4.54 -29.33
CA ASN A 177 6.21 4.86 -30.61
C ASN A 177 7.73 5.11 -30.46
N ALA A 178 8.27 5.02 -29.24
CA ALA A 178 9.68 5.26 -28.98
C ALA A 178 10.51 4.06 -29.44
N PRO A 179 11.60 4.24 -30.22
CA PRO A 179 12.49 3.15 -30.60
C PRO A 179 13.04 2.37 -29.39
N ASP A 180 13.06 1.04 -29.49
CA ASP A 180 13.63 0.17 -28.46
C ASP A 180 15.16 0.10 -28.50
N ASP A 181 15.78 0.52 -29.62
CA ASP A 181 17.23 0.43 -29.86
C ASP A 181 18.00 1.69 -29.43
N ALA A 182 17.37 2.59 -28.65
CA ALA A 182 17.98 3.83 -28.20
C ALA A 182 19.22 3.56 -27.33
N PRO A 183 20.42 4.00 -27.77
CA PRO A 183 21.66 3.73 -27.05
C PRO A 183 21.79 4.66 -25.83
N GLU A 184 22.51 4.19 -24.80
CA GLU A 184 22.74 4.96 -23.58
C GLU A 184 23.50 6.27 -23.86
N GLU A 185 24.38 6.26 -24.87
CA GLU A 185 25.12 7.42 -25.34
C GLU A 185 24.20 8.57 -25.82
N LEU A 186 22.99 8.26 -26.33
CA LEU A 186 22.02 9.31 -26.71
C LEU A 186 21.50 10.03 -25.47
N LEU A 187 21.15 9.27 -24.42
CA LEU A 187 20.68 9.83 -23.16
C LEU A 187 21.76 10.71 -22.51
N GLU A 188 23.01 10.24 -22.49
CA GLU A 188 24.14 11.01 -21.96
C GLU A 188 24.37 12.32 -22.74
N LEU A 189 24.31 12.25 -24.07
CA LEU A 189 24.46 13.42 -24.93
C LEU A 189 23.35 14.45 -24.68
N ILE A 190 22.11 13.99 -24.59
CA ILE A 190 20.95 14.84 -24.31
C ILE A 190 21.08 15.49 -22.94
N ASN A 191 21.41 14.73 -21.90
CA ASN A 191 21.57 15.26 -20.54
C ASN A 191 22.69 16.32 -20.49
N ARG A 192 23.78 16.12 -21.24
CA ARG A 192 24.84 17.12 -21.38
C ARG A 192 24.35 18.39 -22.07
N LEU A 193 23.55 18.26 -23.14
CA LEU A 193 23.00 19.40 -23.86
C LEU A 193 22.01 20.19 -22.98
N ASP A 194 21.13 19.48 -22.26
CA ASP A 194 20.13 20.07 -21.35
C ASP A 194 20.79 20.77 -20.14
N ALA A 195 21.93 20.26 -19.65
CA ALA A 195 22.72 20.91 -18.60
C ALA A 195 23.38 22.23 -19.06
N GLY A 196 23.44 22.47 -20.37
CA GLY A 196 24.07 23.65 -20.96
C GLY A 196 25.60 23.62 -20.90
N GLY A 197 26.22 24.66 -21.48
CA GLY A 197 27.69 24.82 -21.45
C GLY A 197 28.46 23.93 -22.44
N VAL A 198 27.78 23.11 -23.24
CA VAL A 198 28.38 22.36 -24.36
C VAL A 198 28.73 23.33 -25.47
N THR A 199 30.00 23.35 -25.88
CA THR A 199 30.43 24.14 -27.05
C THR A 199 30.33 23.32 -28.32
N LEU A 200 30.28 23.99 -29.48
CA LEU A 200 30.31 23.30 -30.78
C LEU A 200 31.55 22.41 -30.95
N ARG A 201 32.66 22.73 -30.28
CA ARG A 201 33.89 21.92 -30.28
C ARG A 201 33.73 20.59 -29.53
N ASP A 202 32.81 20.53 -28.57
CA ASP A 202 32.53 19.34 -27.76
C ASP A 202 31.50 18.41 -28.43
N LEU A 203 30.93 18.84 -29.56
CA LEU A 203 30.01 18.07 -30.40
C LEU A 203 30.78 17.46 -31.57
N THR A 204 30.83 16.14 -31.62
CA THR A 204 31.41 15.40 -32.75
C THR A 204 30.38 15.19 -33.85
N ASP A 205 30.83 14.90 -35.08
CA ASP A 205 29.93 14.51 -36.17
C ASP A 205 29.11 13.26 -35.83
N ALA A 206 29.69 12.35 -35.03
CA ALA A 206 28.98 11.18 -34.53
C ALA A 206 27.82 11.56 -33.59
N ASN A 207 28.01 12.57 -32.71
CA ASN A 207 26.94 13.07 -31.84
C ASN A 207 25.80 13.68 -32.66
N ILE A 208 26.12 14.46 -33.70
CA ILE A 208 25.12 15.06 -34.59
C ILE A 208 24.37 13.98 -35.38
N ALA A 209 25.09 12.99 -35.91
CA ALA A 209 24.48 11.85 -36.60
C ALA A 209 23.57 11.05 -35.66
N LEU A 210 23.96 10.88 -34.39
CA LEU A 210 23.16 10.20 -33.38
C LEU A 210 21.85 10.96 -33.08
N LEU A 211 21.91 12.28 -32.89
CA LEU A 211 20.70 13.10 -32.69
C LEU A 211 19.74 12.98 -33.88
N ARG A 212 20.26 13.06 -35.12
CA ARG A 212 19.47 12.89 -36.34
C ARG A 212 18.86 11.51 -36.49
N LYS A 213 19.56 10.44 -36.08
CA LYS A 213 19.05 9.07 -36.15
C LYS A 213 17.76 8.89 -35.34
N TYR A 214 17.62 9.64 -34.24
CA TYR A 214 16.49 9.57 -33.32
C TYR A 214 15.59 10.82 -33.34
N ASP A 215 15.66 11.62 -34.42
CA ASP A 215 14.88 12.85 -34.63
C ASP A 215 15.02 13.89 -33.50
N GLN A 216 16.11 13.82 -32.73
CA GLN A 216 16.37 14.70 -31.58
C GLN A 216 17.01 16.03 -31.96
N ASP A 217 17.56 16.16 -33.18
CA ASP A 217 18.23 17.37 -33.64
C ASP A 217 17.28 18.58 -33.72
N SER A 218 16.00 18.33 -33.96
CA SER A 218 14.95 19.36 -34.02
C SER A 218 14.70 20.11 -32.70
N TRP A 219 15.13 19.56 -31.57
CA TRP A 219 14.90 20.12 -30.23
C TRP A 219 16.05 20.99 -29.71
N PHE A 220 17.19 21.01 -30.39
CA PHE A 220 18.38 21.74 -29.94
C PHE A 220 18.74 22.86 -30.92
N THR A 221 19.01 24.05 -30.38
CA THR A 221 19.49 25.19 -31.16
C THR A 221 20.91 25.56 -30.74
N VAL A 222 21.80 25.73 -31.71
CA VAL A 222 23.17 26.21 -31.47
C VAL A 222 23.21 27.73 -31.66
N THR A 223 23.60 28.46 -30.62
CA THR A 223 23.75 29.92 -30.66
C THR A 223 25.19 30.33 -30.36
N ARG A 224 25.61 31.47 -30.93
CA ARG A 224 26.93 32.04 -30.64
C ARG A 224 26.96 32.49 -29.18
N LYS A 225 28.01 32.09 -28.45
CA LYS A 225 28.23 32.56 -27.08
C LYS A 225 28.25 34.10 -27.07
N ALA A 226 27.37 34.71 -26.28
CA ALA A 226 27.41 36.13 -26.00
C ALA A 226 28.64 36.44 -25.14
N ASP A 227 29.36 37.51 -25.48
CA ASP A 227 30.56 37.98 -24.77
C ASP A 227 30.26 38.34 -23.30
#